data_AF-W9VTC0-F1
#
_entry.id   AF-W9VTC0-F1
#
_cell.length_a   1.000
_cell.length_b   1.000
_cell.length_c   1.000
_cell.angle_alpha   90.00
_cell.angle_beta   90.00
_cell.angle_gamma   90.00
#
_symmetry.space_group_name_H-M   'P 1'
#
loop_
_entity.id
_entity.type
_entity.pdbx_description
1 polymer ?
#
loop_
_entity_poly.entity_id
_entity_poly.type
_entity_poly.pdbx_seq_one_letter_code
_entity_poly.pdbx_strand_id
1 'polypeptide(L)'
;MAAVTFCARNVPYLSGRVLVQTSLRQVHDRDAIIKHCLTYAAGFEQAGVPRDRFAIKLPFSGSAVSAALELNAQGIRTLATAAFSLEQAIAASQSNCLFISPYYNG
;
A
#
# COMPACT_ATOMS: atom_id res chain seq x y z
N MET A 1 9.37 11.26 0.73
CA MET A 1 8.66 12.15 1.69
C MET A 1 7.63 13.05 1.03
N ALA A 2 7.90 13.68 -0.13
CA ALA A 2 6.91 14.54 -0.81
C ALA A 2 5.51 13.92 -0.99
N ALA A 3 5.42 12.63 -1.36
CA ALA A 3 4.13 11.93 -1.50
C ALA A 3 3.33 11.87 -0.19
N VAL A 4 4.00 11.61 0.95
CA VAL A 4 3.38 11.59 2.28
C VAL A 4 2.87 12.98 2.65
N THR A 5 3.70 14.02 2.45
CA THR A 5 3.30 15.41 2.72
C THR A 5 2.09 15.82 1.90
N PHE A 6 2.05 15.47 0.63
CA PHE A 6 0.90 15.73 -0.23
C PHE A 6 -0.35 15.00 0.27
N CYS A 7 -0.24 13.71 0.60
CA CYS A 7 -1.35 12.94 1.15
C CYS A 7 -1.88 13.54 2.46
N ALA A 8 -1.00 13.84 3.41
CA ALA A 8 -1.38 14.38 4.72
C ALA A 8 -2.18 15.69 4.62
N ARG A 9 -1.79 16.59 3.70
CA ARG A 9 -2.51 17.85 3.45
C ARG A 9 -3.95 17.66 2.96
N ASN A 10 -4.26 16.51 2.36
CA ASN A 10 -5.58 16.21 1.82
C ASN A 10 -6.47 15.45 2.81
N VAL A 11 -5.90 14.81 3.85
CA VAL A 11 -6.65 14.02 4.84
C VAL A 11 -7.82 14.80 5.47
N PRO A 12 -7.70 16.07 5.86
CA PRO A 12 -8.83 16.82 6.47
C PRO A 12 -10.06 16.96 5.57
N TYR A 13 -9.91 16.84 4.24
CA TYR A 13 -10.97 17.03 3.26
C TYR A 13 -11.63 15.72 2.81
N LEU A 14 -11.21 14.58 3.36
CA LEU A 14 -11.66 13.24 2.98
C LEU A 14 -12.27 12.53 4.19
N SER A 15 -13.39 11.84 3.99
CA SER A 15 -13.97 10.96 5.01
C SER A 15 -13.23 9.62 5.14
N GLY A 16 -12.47 9.24 4.11
CA GLY A 16 -11.79 7.96 4.02
C GLY A 16 -10.27 8.04 4.21
N ARG A 17 -9.57 7.19 3.46
CA ARG A 17 -8.12 7.04 3.48
C ARG A 17 -7.49 7.72 2.28
N VAL A 18 -6.33 8.32 2.49
CA VAL A 18 -5.40 8.60 1.39
C VAL A 18 -4.65 7.34 0.99
N LEU A 19 -4.37 7.19 -0.30
CA LEU A 19 -3.64 6.05 -0.83
C LEU A 19 -2.31 6.52 -1.39
N VAL A 20 -1.20 5.93 -0.95
CA VAL A 20 0.15 6.24 -1.46
C VAL A 20 0.78 4.99 -2.06
N GLN A 21 1.43 5.12 -3.22
CA GLN A 21 2.04 3.97 -3.90
C GLN A 21 3.53 3.88 -3.62
N THR A 22 4.04 2.66 -3.41
CA THR A 22 5.48 2.40 -3.39
C THR A 22 6.11 2.56 -4.78
N SER A 23 7.44 2.72 -4.80
CA SER A 23 8.20 2.75 -6.05
C SER A 23 8.18 1.38 -6.72
N LEU A 24 8.00 1.35 -8.03
CA LEU A 24 8.07 0.15 -8.86
C LEU A 24 9.50 -0.42 -8.97
N ARG A 25 10.53 0.38 -8.66
CA ARG A 25 11.94 -0.01 -8.83
C ARG A 25 12.33 -1.25 -8.05
N GLN A 26 11.65 -1.52 -6.93
CA GLN A 26 11.95 -2.62 -6.03
C GLN A 26 10.78 -3.60 -5.92
N VAL A 27 9.92 -3.67 -6.95
CA VAL A 27 8.71 -4.51 -6.93
C VAL A 27 8.99 -6.01 -6.76
N HIS A 28 10.22 -6.45 -7.03
CA HIS A 28 10.64 -7.85 -6.87
C HIS A 28 11.37 -8.13 -5.54
N ASP A 29 11.67 -7.10 -4.74
CA ASP A 29 12.40 -7.23 -3.48
C ASP A 29 11.45 -7.01 -2.29
N ARG A 30 11.13 -8.10 -1.59
CA ARG A 30 10.22 -8.09 -0.43
C ARG A 30 10.70 -7.14 0.66
N ASP A 31 11.98 -7.21 1.02
CA ASP A 31 12.51 -6.49 2.16
C ASP A 31 12.63 -5.00 1.83
N ALA A 32 12.98 -4.66 0.58
CA ALA A 32 12.93 -3.29 0.10
C ALA A 32 11.50 -2.72 0.08
N ILE A 33 10.48 -3.51 -0.28
CA ILE A 33 9.07 -3.11 -0.21
C ILE A 33 8.68 -2.82 1.24
N ILE A 34 8.97 -3.74 2.17
CA ILE A 34 8.66 -3.58 3.59
C ILE A 34 9.33 -2.32 4.12
N LYS A 35 10.64 -2.14 3.88
CA LYS A 35 11.39 -0.95 4.29
C LYS A 35 10.76 0.34 3.78
N HIS A 36 10.31 0.35 2.52
CA HIS A 36 9.65 1.53 1.95
C HIS A 36 8.30 1.80 2.62
N CYS A 37 7.51 0.76 2.90
CA CYS A 37 6.24 0.89 3.60
C CYS A 37 6.41 1.42 5.02
N LEU A 38 7.41 0.91 5.76
CA LEU A 38 7.76 1.40 7.10
C LEU A 38 8.19 2.88 7.05
N THR A 39 8.96 3.26 6.03
CA THR A 39 9.35 4.66 5.81
C THR A 39 8.13 5.56 5.59
N TYR A 40 7.14 5.11 4.82
CA TYR A 40 5.89 5.86 4.64
C TYR A 40 5.04 5.91 5.91
N ALA A 41 4.90 4.81 6.63
CA ALA A 41 4.14 4.77 7.87
C ALA A 41 4.72 5.75 8.91
N ALA A 42 6.04 5.75 9.09
CA ALA A 42 6.74 6.70 9.95
C ALA A 42 6.54 8.15 9.49
N GLY A 43 6.60 8.41 8.18
CA GLY A 43 6.34 9.74 7.64
C GLY A 43 4.91 10.23 7.89
N PHE A 44 3.91 9.35 7.80
CA PHE A 44 2.52 9.71 8.10
C PHE A 44 2.31 9.98 9.59
N GLU A 45 2.92 9.17 10.46
CA GLU A 45 2.90 9.37 11.90
C GLU A 45 3.51 10.74 12.29
N GLN A 46 4.67 11.09 11.72
CA GLN A 46 5.28 12.40 11.90
C GLN A 46 4.39 13.56 11.39
N ALA A 47 3.57 13.30 10.38
CA ALA A 47 2.61 14.28 9.85
C ALA A 47 1.28 14.30 10.62
N GLY A 48 1.15 13.55 11.72
CA GLY A 48 -0.06 13.48 12.53
C GLY A 48 -1.23 12.73 11.86
N VAL A 49 -0.95 11.89 10.85
CA VAL A 49 -1.97 11.09 10.17
C VAL A 49 -2.03 9.69 10.80
N PRO A 50 -3.17 9.31 11.42
CA PRO A 50 -3.29 8.01 12.06
C PRO A 50 -3.35 6.86 11.04
N ARG A 51 -2.95 5.65 11.46
CA ARG A 51 -2.79 4.46 10.60
C ARG A 51 -4.07 4.04 9.89
N ASP A 52 -5.23 4.39 10.41
CA ASP A 52 -6.54 4.09 9.82
C ASP A 52 -6.93 5.08 8.71
N ARG A 53 -6.22 6.19 8.54
CA ARG A 53 -6.45 7.25 7.53
C ARG A 53 -5.53 7.18 6.32
N PHE A 54 -4.66 6.18 6.23
CA PHE A 54 -3.91 5.88 5.02
C PHE A 54 -3.86 4.39 4.71
N ALA A 55 -3.58 4.05 3.45
CA ALA A 55 -3.17 2.71 3.06
C ALA A 55 -2.10 2.78 1.96
N ILE A 56 -1.20 1.80 1.93
CA ILE A 56 -0.08 1.77 1.01
C ILE A 56 -0.39 0.85 -0.18
N LYS A 57 -0.41 1.41 -1.39
CA LYS A 57 -0.61 0.68 -2.65
C LYS A 57 0.68 -0.04 -3.04
N LEU A 58 0.58 -1.36 -3.20
CA LEU A 58 1.64 -2.22 -3.68
C LEU A 58 1.29 -2.69 -5.10
N PRO A 59 2.10 -2.35 -6.12
CA PRO A 59 2.00 -2.99 -7.42
C PRO A 59 2.17 -4.50 -7.27
N PHE A 60 1.31 -5.29 -7.93
CA PHE A 60 1.26 -6.73 -7.73
C PHE A 60 2.56 -7.42 -8.13
N SER A 61 3.07 -8.26 -7.23
CA SER A 61 4.14 -9.23 -7.45
C SER A 61 4.11 -10.28 -6.33
N GLY A 62 4.80 -11.41 -6.51
CA GLY A 62 4.96 -12.39 -5.43
C GLY A 62 5.57 -11.78 -4.16
N SER A 63 6.61 -10.96 -4.32
CA SER A 63 7.28 -10.25 -3.23
C SER A 63 6.35 -9.24 -2.54
N ALA A 64 5.50 -8.55 -3.29
CA ALA A 64 4.52 -7.61 -2.74
C ALA A 64 3.41 -8.31 -1.94
N VAL A 65 2.90 -9.45 -2.42
CA VAL A 65 1.89 -10.25 -1.71
C VAL A 65 2.47 -10.80 -0.40
N SER A 66 3.73 -11.28 -0.42
CA SER A 66 4.43 -11.70 0.79
C SER A 66 4.65 -10.55 1.78
N ALA A 67 5.11 -9.38 1.31
CA ALA A 67 5.28 -8.19 2.13
C ALA A 67 3.94 -7.69 2.72
N ALA A 68 2.86 -7.74 1.94
CA ALA A 68 1.53 -7.32 2.35
C ALA A 68 1.05 -8.14 3.56
N LEU A 69 1.26 -9.46 3.57
CA LEU A 69 0.84 -10.31 4.67
C LEU A 69 1.45 -9.87 6.01
N GLU A 70 2.76 -9.61 6.02
CA GLU A 70 3.49 -9.15 7.21
C GLU A 70 3.07 -7.74 7.64
N LEU A 71 3.03 -6.78 6.71
CA LEU A 71 2.67 -5.39 7.01
C LEU A 71 1.25 -5.28 7.56
N ASN A 72 0.30 -6.01 6.96
CA ASN A 72 -1.09 -6.02 7.42
C ASN A 72 -1.23 -6.65 8.81
N ALA A 73 -0.44 -7.68 9.15
CA ALA A 73 -0.41 -8.26 10.50
C ALA A 73 0.12 -7.26 11.55
N GLN A 74 0.99 -6.32 11.15
CA GLN A 74 1.50 -5.23 11.98
C GLN A 74 0.58 -3.99 12.01
N GLY A 75 -0.60 -4.07 11.38
CA GLY A 75 -1.56 -2.97 11.30
C GLY A 75 -1.20 -1.85 10.31
N ILE A 76 -0.18 -2.06 9.45
CA ILE A 76 0.14 -1.15 8.34
C ILE A 76 -0.66 -1.63 7.13
N ARG A 77 -1.82 -1.02 6.92
CA ARG A 77 -2.76 -1.48 5.89
C ARG A 77 -2.20 -1.25 4.49
N THR A 78 -2.15 -2.33 3.71
CA THR A 78 -1.75 -2.29 2.29
C THR A 78 -2.93 -2.63 1.39
N LEU A 79 -2.80 -2.28 0.11
CA LEU A 79 -3.72 -2.72 -0.93
C LEU A 79 -2.94 -3.09 -2.19
N ALA A 80 -3.46 -4.04 -2.96
CA ALA A 80 -2.83 -4.46 -4.21
C ALA A 80 -3.34 -3.61 -5.39
N THR A 81 -2.44 -3.21 -6.29
CA THR A 81 -2.75 -2.48 -7.53
C THR A 81 -1.98 -3.10 -8.69
N ALA A 82 -2.27 -2.72 -9.93
CA ALA A 82 -1.64 -3.33 -11.11
C ALA A 82 -1.85 -4.86 -11.16
N ALA A 83 -3.05 -5.30 -10.75
CA ALA A 83 -3.53 -6.66 -10.94
C ALA A 83 -4.35 -6.72 -12.23
N PHE A 84 -4.00 -7.65 -13.11
CA PHE A 84 -4.54 -7.80 -14.47
C PHE A 84 -5.18 -9.17 -14.71
N SER A 85 -5.18 -10.06 -13.71
CA SER A 85 -5.81 -11.37 -13.80
C SER A 85 -6.54 -11.74 -12.52
N LEU A 86 -7.43 -12.72 -12.61
CA LEU A 86 -8.18 -13.24 -11.47
C LEU A 86 -7.25 -13.88 -10.44
N GLU A 87 -6.24 -14.62 -10.89
CA GLU A 87 -5.25 -15.29 -10.03
C GLU A 87 -4.48 -14.27 -9.19
N GLN A 88 -4.11 -13.13 -9.79
CA GLN A 88 -3.45 -12.04 -9.07
C GLN A 88 -4.38 -11.42 -8.03
N ALA A 89 -5.65 -11.22 -8.36
CA ALA A 89 -6.64 -10.72 -7.41
C ALA A 89 -6.85 -11.69 -6.23
N ILE A 90 -6.95 -13.00 -6.51
CA ILE A 90 -7.08 -14.03 -5.47
C ILE A 90 -5.85 -14.03 -4.55
N ALA A 91 -4.64 -14.03 -5.11
CA ALA A 91 -3.40 -13.99 -4.33
C ALA A 91 -3.32 -12.74 -3.44
N ALA A 92 -3.70 -11.58 -3.97
CA ALA A 92 -3.75 -10.34 -3.20
C ALA A 92 -4.79 -10.39 -2.07
N SER A 93 -5.94 -11.03 -2.30
CA SER A 93 -6.95 -11.24 -1.26
C SER A 93 -6.42 -12.12 -0.14
N GLN A 94 -5.69 -13.19 -0.49
CA GLN A 94 -5.11 -14.13 0.47
C GLN A 94 -3.99 -13.51 1.32
N SER A 95 -3.31 -12.46 0.85
CA SER A 95 -2.33 -11.69 1.64
C SER A 95 -2.94 -10.65 2.60
N ASN A 96 -4.24 -10.72 2.87
CA ASN A 96 -4.94 -9.81 3.79
C ASN A 96 -4.86 -8.32 3.38
N CYS A 97 -4.68 -8.04 2.08
CA CYS A 97 -4.78 -6.69 1.54
C CYS A 97 -6.15 -6.10 1.88
N LEU A 98 -6.17 -4.83 2.27
CA LEU A 98 -7.39 -4.11 2.61
C LEU A 98 -8.32 -3.97 1.40
N PHE A 99 -7.74 -3.70 0.23
CA PHE A 99 -8.44 -3.58 -1.04
C PHE A 99 -7.61 -4.19 -2.17
N ILE A 100 -8.26 -4.48 -3.28
CA ILE A 100 -7.62 -4.84 -4.55
C ILE A 100 -8.11 -3.83 -5.58
N SER A 101 -7.19 -3.24 -6.33
CA SER A 101 -7.46 -2.30 -7.43
C SER A 101 -7.08 -2.94 -8.76
N PRO A 102 -7.92 -3.83 -9.32
CA PRO A 102 -7.66 -4.45 -10.62
C PRO A 102 -7.73 -3.41 -11.74
N TYR A 103 -6.92 -3.60 -12.77
CA TYR A 103 -6.92 -2.75 -13.95
C TYR A 103 -7.78 -3.39 -15.03
N TYR A 104 -8.84 -2.68 -15.42
CA TYR A 104 -9.67 -3.05 -16.56
C TYR A 104 -9.35 -2.08 -17.71
N ASN A 105 -8.42 -2.50 -18.55
CA ASN A 105 -8.03 -1.76 -19.76
C ASN A 105 -8.54 -2.58 -20.95
N GLY A 106 -9.82 -2.41 -21.27
CA GLY A 106 -10.46 -2.97 -22.47
C GLY A 106 -10.50 -1.95 -23.60
#